data_AF-A0A7C2MZ61-F1
#
_entry.id   AF-A0A7C2MZ61-F1
#
_cell.length_a   1.000
_cell.length_b   1.000
_cell.length_c   1.000
_cell.angle_alpha   90.00
_cell.angle_beta   90.00
_cell.angle_gamma   90.00
#
_symmetry.space_group_name_H-M   'P 1'
#
loop_
_entity.id
_entity.type
_entity.pdbx_description
1 polymer ?
#
loop_
_entity_poly.entity_id
_entity_poly.type
_entity_poly.pdbx_seq_one_letter_code
_entity_poly.pdbx_strand_id
1 'polypeptide(L)' 'MDDWQQRTRIVLGDDGVARLARAHVLIAGVGGVGGAVAEAVARAGV' A
#
# COMPACT_ATOMS: atom_id res chain seq x y z
N MET A 1 8.58 -2.90 -18.18
CA MET A 1 8.51 -3.20 -16.73
C MET A 1 7.04 -3.08 -16.38
N ASP A 2 6.42 -4.18 -15.97
CA ASP A 2 4.97 -4.22 -15.79
C ASP A 2 4.52 -3.31 -14.64
N ASP A 3 3.38 -2.66 -14.82
CA ASP A 3 2.78 -1.83 -13.77
C ASP A 3 2.18 -2.73 -12.67
N TRP A 4 2.96 -2.95 -11.63
CA TRP A 4 2.59 -3.81 -10.50
C TRP A 4 1.34 -3.33 -9.74
N GLN A 5 0.96 -2.04 -9.88
CA GLN A 5 -0.22 -1.46 -9.24
C GLN A 5 -1.48 -1.52 -10.11
N GLN A 6 -1.44 -2.13 -11.30
CA GLN A 6 -2.58 -2.22 -12.21
C GLN A 6 -3.85 -2.73 -11.52
N ARG A 7 -3.74 -3.76 -10.68
CA ARG A 7 -4.89 -4.32 -9.94
C ARG A 7 -5.42 -3.37 -8.87
N THR A 8 -4.52 -2.70 -8.15
CA THR A 8 -4.89 -1.70 -7.14
C THR A 8 -5.62 -0.54 -7.80
N ARG A 9 -5.18 -0.09 -8.98
CA ARG A 9 -5.85 0.96 -9.76
C ARG A 9 -7.24 0.56 -10.25
N ILE A 10 -7.46 -0.70 -10.63
CA ILE A 10 -8.81 -1.20 -11.01
C ILE A 10 -9.79 -1.04 -9.84
N VAL A 11 -9.35 -1.26 -8.61
CA VAL A 11 -10.21 -1.22 -7.41
C VAL A 11 -10.38 0.20 -6.86
N LEU A 12 -9.30 0.98 -6.82
CA LEU A 12 -9.26 2.28 -6.13
C LEU A 12 -9.33 3.49 -7.07
N GLY A 13 -9.20 3.27 -8.38
CA GLY A 13 -9.00 4.34 -9.37
C GLY A 13 -7.65 5.04 -9.21
N ASP A 14 -7.36 5.96 -10.13
CA ASP A 14 -6.13 6.75 -10.11
C ASP A 14 -6.02 7.65 -8.88
N ASP A 15 -7.14 8.26 -8.45
CA ASP A 15 -7.18 9.12 -7.26
C ASP A 15 -6.84 8.34 -5.98
N GLY A 16 -7.34 7.11 -5.87
CA GLY A 16 -7.07 6.24 -4.72
C GLY A 16 -5.61 5.80 -4.67
N VAL A 17 -5.04 5.40 -5.81
CA VAL A 17 -3.60 5.08 -5.93
C VAL A 17 -2.74 6.29 -5.59
N ALA A 18 -3.08 7.47 -6.12
CA ALA A 18 -2.35 8.70 -5.84
C ALA A 18 -2.44 9.12 -4.37
N ARG A 19 -3.56 8.82 -3.70
CA ARG A 19 -3.71 9.05 -2.26
C ARG A 19 -2.83 8.12 -1.44
N LEU A 20 -2.76 6.84 -1.79
CA LEU A 20 -1.89 5.88 -1.11
C LEU A 20 -0.42 6.29 -1.27
N ALA A 21 0.02 6.64 -2.48
CA ALA A 21 1.40 7.06 -2.75
C ALA A 21 1.86 8.32 -1.99
N ARG A 22 0.93 9.09 -1.41
CA ARG A 22 1.23 10.27 -0.57
C ARG A 22 1.00 10.02 0.92
N ALA A 23 0.52 8.84 1.30
CA ALA A 23 0.23 8.53 2.69
C ALA A 23 1.54 8.21 3.43
N HIS A 24 1.67 8.70 4.66
CA HIS A 24 2.76 8.35 5.56
C HIS A 24 2.16 7.60 6.75
N VAL A 25 2.59 6.36 6.96
CA VAL A 25 2.04 5.47 7.99
C VAL A 25 3.13 5.06 8.97
N LEU A 26 2.88 5.27 10.26
CA LEU A 26 3.70 4.72 11.34
C LEU A 26 3.13 3.37 11.77
N ILE A 27 3.95 2.33 11.77
CA ILE A 27 3.61 1.03 12.33
C ILE A 27 4.39 0.86 13.64
N ALA A 28 3.69 0.97 14.77
CA ALA A 28 4.28 0.84 16.09
C ALA A 28 4.47 -0.65 16.47
N GLY A 29 5.62 -1.19 16.12
CA GLY A 29 6.01 -2.57 16.38
C GLY A 29 5.80 -3.48 15.17
N VAL A 30 6.84 -4.25 14.81
CA VAL A 30 6.88 -5.11 13.61
C VAL A 30 7.03 -6.58 14.00
N GLY A 31 6.14 -7.03 14.91
CA GLY A 31 6.00 -8.45 15.26
C GLY A 31 5.10 -9.20 14.27
N GLY A 32 4.49 -10.32 14.66
CA GLY A 32 3.65 -11.12 13.75
C GLY A 32 2.52 -10.33 13.09
N VAL A 33 1.91 -9.38 13.80
CA VAL A 33 0.86 -8.50 13.24
C VAL A 33 1.47 -7.36 12.44
N GLY A 34 2.41 -6.61 13.05
CA GLY A 34 2.99 -5.43 12.41
C GLY A 34 3.75 -5.75 11.12
N GLY A 35 4.38 -6.92 11.02
CA GLY A 35 5.00 -7.41 9.79
C GLY A 35 3.98 -7.64 8.68
N ALA A 36 2.86 -8.30 8.98
CA ALA A 36 1.79 -8.50 8.01
C ALA A 36 1.15 -7.17 7.56
N VAL A 37 0.98 -6.21 8.49
CA VAL A 37 0.50 -4.86 8.17
C VAL A 37 1.51 -4.12 7.28
N ALA A 38 2.80 -4.17 7.60
CA ALA A 38 3.85 -3.52 6.82
C ALA A 38 3.89 -4.06 5.38
N GLU A 39 3.81 -5.38 5.20
CA GLU A 39 3.74 -5.98 3.88
C GLU A 39 2.50 -5.52 3.11
N ALA A 40 1.32 -5.56 3.74
CA ALA A 40 0.07 -5.20 3.09
C ALA A 40 0.05 -3.73 2.66
N VAL A 41 0.51 -2.82 3.53
CA VAL A 41 0.55 -1.37 3.28
C VAL A 41 1.54 -1.04 2.16
N ALA A 42 2.75 -1.61 2.18
CA ALA A 42 3.72 -1.43 1.10
C ALA A 42 3.19 -1.96 -0.25
N ARG A 43 2.55 -3.13 -0.25
CA ARG A 43 1.91 -3.71 -1.46
C ARG A 43 0.68 -2.94 -1.93
N ALA A 44 0.05 -2.14 -1.08
CA ALA A 44 -1.02 -1.25 -1.50
C ALA A 44 -0.49 0.00 -2.24
N GLY A 45 0.82 0.28 -2.15
CA GLY A 45 1.42 1.47 -2.74
C GLY A 45 1.35 2.70 -1.84
N VAL A 46 1.28 2.47 -0.52
CA VAL A 46 1.60 3.48 0.50
C VAL A 46 3.10 3.70 0.57
#